data_AF-A0A930HKM3-F1
#
_entry.id   AF-A0A930HKM3-F1
#
_cell.length_a   1.000
_cell.length_b   1.000
_cell.length_c   1.000
_cell.angle_alpha   90.00
_cell.angle_beta   90.00
_cell.angle_gamma   90.00
#
_symmetry.space_group_name_H-M   'P 1'
#
loop_
_entity.id
_entity.type
_entity.pdbx_description
1 polymer ?
#
loop_
_entity_poly.entity_id
_entity_poly.type
_entity_poly.pdbx_seq_one_letter_code
_entity_poly.pdbx_strand_id
1 'polypeptide(L)'
;MKRILITLILLYVAILGKAQYGNYVQLTAVDLLQYQLQKTRKQSAVAPFARYGLRRIRASKYLEDSDPRHIWGLRLHPNEQYVATEPLYKLFQRDDLSSIAIIDTQGGSIEVVFWDKAYYRRFAQQLRNMGFVLSNSSIATNVLQFRKSDTTVKVDITIWPDIYILKIE
;
A
#
# COMPACT_ATOMS: atom_id res chain seq x y z
N MET A 1 32.67 12.12 30.76
CA MET A 1 31.67 13.05 30.19
C MET A 1 31.34 12.78 28.71
N LYS A 2 32.31 12.77 27.77
CA LYS A 2 32.04 12.50 26.34
C LYS A 2 31.31 11.17 26.05
N ARG A 3 31.66 10.07 26.73
CA ARG A 3 30.99 8.76 26.54
C ARG A 3 29.51 8.76 26.94
N ILE A 4 29.18 9.38 28.08
CA ILE A 4 27.80 9.48 28.59
C ILE A 4 26.95 10.34 27.64
N LEU A 5 27.52 11.43 27.12
CA LEU A 5 26.85 12.28 26.13
C LEU A 5 26.55 11.52 24.83
N ILE A 6 27.49 10.73 24.32
CA ILE A 6 27.29 9.90 23.12
C ILE A 6 26.21 8.84 23.36
N THR A 7 26.23 8.18 24.52
CA THR A 7 25.19 7.19 24.87
C THR A 7 23.81 7.83 24.94
N LEU A 8 23.69 9.02 25.54
CA LEU A 8 22.43 9.76 25.59
C LEU A 8 21.94 10.17 24.19
N ILE A 9 22.83 10.62 23.30
CA ILE A 9 22.49 10.95 21.91
C ILE A 9 21.97 9.70 21.17
N LEU A 10 22.65 8.56 21.30
CA LEU A 10 22.22 7.30 20.66
C LEU A 10 20.87 6.81 21.18
N LEU A 11 20.63 6.94 22.49
CA LEU A 11 19.35 6.60 23.11
C LEU A 11 18.23 7.52 22.64
N TYR A 12 18.51 8.82 22.50
CA TYR A 12 17.56 9.80 21.97
C TYR A 12 17.20 9.53 20.50
N VAL A 13 18.19 9.16 19.67
CA VAL A 13 17.94 8.71 18.28
C VAL A 13 17.07 7.45 18.24
N ALA A 14 17.30 6.49 19.14
CA ALA A 14 16.48 5.27 19.20
C ALA A 14 15.02 5.55 19.61
N ILE A 15 14.81 6.47 20.55
CA ILE A 15 13.46 6.88 21.00
C ILE A 15 12.74 7.68 19.91
N LEU A 16 13.40 8.65 19.28
CA LEU A 16 12.81 9.45 18.21
C LEU A 16 12.48 8.62 16.96
N GLY A 17 13.32 7.63 16.62
CA GLY A 17 13.05 6.71 15.52
C GLY A 17 11.79 5.85 15.75
N LYS A 18 11.47 5.52 17.01
CA LYS A 18 10.23 4.82 17.38
C LYS A 18 9.00 5.73 17.34
N ALA A 19 9.14 7.02 17.64
CA ALA A 19 8.02 7.96 17.57
C ALA A 19 7.50 8.17 16.13
N GLN A 20 8.38 8.11 15.13
CA GLN A 20 7.97 8.21 13.72
C GLN A 20 7.12 7.02 13.24
N TYR A 21 7.18 5.86 13.89
CA TYR A 21 6.36 4.70 13.56
C TYR A 21 4.86 4.94 13.79
N GLY A 22 4.49 5.83 14.71
CA GLY A 22 3.09 6.17 15.01
C GLY A 22 2.36 6.85 13.86
N ASN A 23 3.09 7.41 12.89
CA ASN A 23 2.50 8.13 11.76
C ASN A 23 2.13 7.23 10.57
N TYR A 24 2.52 5.96 10.57
CA TYR A 24 2.23 5.05 9.46
C TYR A 24 0.88 4.37 9.63
N VAL A 25 0.14 4.24 8.53
CA VAL A 25 -1.11 3.48 8.48
C VAL A 25 -0.79 2.02 8.80
N GLN A 26 -1.49 1.44 9.77
CA GLN A 26 -1.29 0.06 10.23
C GLN A 26 -2.10 -0.98 9.43
N LEU A 27 -2.34 -0.70 8.14
CA LEU A 27 -2.95 -1.64 7.22
C LEU A 27 -2.04 -2.86 7.06
N THR A 28 -2.63 -4.06 7.12
CA THR A 28 -1.89 -5.33 7.07
C THR A 28 -2.17 -6.09 5.77
N ALA A 29 -1.21 -6.91 5.36
CA ALA A 29 -1.39 -7.84 4.25
C ALA A 29 -2.53 -8.84 4.51
N VAL A 30 -2.73 -9.24 5.78
CA VAL A 30 -3.81 -10.16 6.16
C VAL A 30 -5.17 -9.56 5.84
N ASP A 31 -5.40 -8.31 6.24
CA ASP A 31 -6.67 -7.63 6.03
C ASP A 31 -6.96 -7.41 4.53
N LEU A 32 -5.93 -7.09 3.76
CA LEU A 32 -6.02 -6.95 2.30
C LEU A 32 -6.36 -8.29 1.62
N LEU A 33 -5.69 -9.37 2.01
CA LEU A 33 -5.94 -10.71 1.47
C LEU A 33 -7.33 -11.23 1.84
N GLN A 34 -7.75 -11.04 3.09
CA GLN A 34 -9.09 -11.41 3.55
C GLN A 34 -10.16 -10.66 2.76
N TYR A 35 -9.97 -9.36 2.56
CA TYR A 35 -10.88 -8.55 1.77
C TYR A 35 -10.93 -9.03 0.30
N GLN A 36 -9.78 -9.31 -0.33
CA GLN A 36 -9.74 -9.86 -1.70
C GLN A 36 -10.45 -11.22 -1.81
N LEU A 37 -10.27 -12.10 -0.82
CA LEU A 37 -10.95 -13.39 -0.77
C LEU A 37 -12.47 -13.24 -0.64
N GLN A 38 -12.94 -12.29 0.17
CA GLN A 38 -14.38 -11.99 0.29
C GLN A 38 -14.98 -11.49 -1.04
N LYS A 39 -14.28 -10.58 -1.73
CA LYS A 39 -14.69 -10.10 -3.06
C LYS A 39 -14.79 -11.24 -4.07
N THR A 40 -13.80 -12.13 -4.10
CA THR A 40 -13.77 -13.27 -5.03
C THR A 40 -14.94 -14.24 -4.81
N ARG A 41 -15.39 -14.38 -3.56
CA ARG A 41 -16.53 -15.23 -3.19
C ARG A 41 -17.90 -14.61 -3.48
N LYS A 42 -17.96 -13.44 -4.13
CA LYS A 42 -19.19 -12.66 -4.38
C LYS A 42 -20.01 -12.39 -3.11
N GLN A 43 -19.35 -12.40 -1.95
CA GLN A 43 -19.97 -11.96 -0.71
C GLN A 43 -19.98 -10.43 -0.71
N SER A 44 -20.97 -9.82 -0.05
CA SER A 44 -20.97 -8.37 0.18
C SER A 44 -19.76 -8.01 1.05
N ALA A 45 -18.67 -7.63 0.40
CA ALA A 45 -17.39 -7.35 1.05
C ALA A 45 -17.34 -5.87 1.39
N VAL A 46 -17.40 -5.53 2.67
CA VAL A 46 -17.25 -4.16 3.15
C VAL A 46 -15.76 -3.81 3.19
N ALA A 47 -15.37 -2.76 2.47
CA ALA A 47 -13.98 -2.30 2.41
C ALA A 47 -13.48 -1.92 3.83
N PRO A 48 -12.40 -2.54 4.33
CA PRO A 48 -11.93 -2.37 5.71
C PRO A 48 -11.05 -1.13 5.89
N PHE A 49 -11.07 -0.17 4.96
CA PHE A 49 -10.04 0.89 4.91
C PHE A 49 -10.31 2.05 5.87
N ALA A 50 -11.59 2.35 6.14
CA ALA A 50 -11.99 3.45 7.01
C ALA A 50 -11.47 3.30 8.45
N ARG A 51 -11.40 2.07 8.99
CA ARG A 51 -10.86 1.81 10.34
C ARG A 51 -9.37 2.14 10.47
N TYR A 52 -8.64 2.30 9.36
CA TYR A 52 -7.25 2.78 9.37
C TYR A 52 -7.11 4.27 9.08
N GLY A 53 -8.22 5.02 9.10
CA GLY A 53 -8.24 6.46 8.86
C GLY A 53 -8.28 6.87 7.40
N LEU A 54 -8.31 5.93 6.45
CA LEU A 54 -8.43 6.27 5.03
C LEU A 54 -9.83 6.82 4.75
N ARG A 55 -9.87 7.89 3.96
CA ARG A 55 -11.11 8.50 3.49
C ARG A 55 -11.37 8.10 2.06
N ARG A 56 -12.66 8.04 1.71
CA ARG A 56 -13.08 7.79 0.34
C ARG A 56 -12.80 9.02 -0.52
N ILE A 57 -12.12 8.82 -1.66
CA ILE A 57 -11.84 9.87 -2.63
C ILE A 57 -12.77 9.67 -3.83
N ARG A 58 -13.44 10.74 -4.25
CA ARG A 58 -14.21 10.78 -5.50
C ARG A 58 -13.34 11.45 -6.56
N ALA A 59 -13.04 10.72 -7.62
CA ALA A 59 -12.27 11.23 -8.76
C ALA A 59 -13.19 11.53 -9.95
N SER A 60 -14.36 12.12 -9.70
CA SER A 60 -15.44 12.32 -10.70
C SER A 60 -15.04 13.18 -11.91
N LYS A 61 -13.96 13.96 -11.80
CA LYS A 61 -13.37 14.69 -12.94
C LYS A 61 -12.75 13.75 -13.98
N TYR A 62 -12.30 12.57 -13.57
CA TYR A 62 -11.52 11.64 -14.40
C TYR A 62 -12.16 10.26 -14.54
N LEU A 63 -13.04 9.89 -13.61
CA LEU A 63 -13.75 8.62 -13.61
C LEU A 63 -15.26 8.89 -13.66
N GLU A 64 -15.97 8.14 -14.49
CA GLU A 64 -17.43 8.14 -14.51
C GLU A 64 -17.99 7.59 -13.20
N ASP A 65 -19.22 7.97 -12.85
CA ASP A 65 -19.88 7.46 -11.64
C ASP A 65 -20.11 5.94 -11.67
N SER A 66 -20.15 5.33 -12.87
CA SER A 66 -20.22 3.89 -13.10
C SER A 66 -18.88 3.17 -13.04
N ASP A 67 -17.76 3.88 -12.86
CA ASP A 67 -16.45 3.24 -12.79
C ASP A 67 -16.39 2.27 -11.60
N PRO A 68 -15.98 1.01 -11.79
CA PRO A 68 -15.96 0.02 -10.73
C PRO A 68 -14.86 0.28 -9.69
N ARG A 69 -13.97 1.26 -9.93
CA ARG A 69 -12.84 1.54 -9.06
C ARG A 69 -13.19 2.47 -7.92
N HIS A 70 -12.69 2.07 -6.77
CA HIS A 70 -13.06 2.53 -5.47
C HIS A 70 -11.81 3.06 -4.77
N ILE A 71 -11.65 4.38 -4.74
CA ILE A 71 -10.42 5.01 -4.27
C ILE A 71 -10.52 5.40 -2.80
N TRP A 72 -9.52 5.01 -2.02
CA TRP A 72 -9.34 5.40 -0.63
C TRP A 72 -7.95 6.01 -0.44
N GLY A 73 -7.81 6.98 0.45
CA GLY A 73 -6.51 7.59 0.70
C GLY A 73 -6.40 8.29 2.04
N LEU A 74 -5.15 8.48 2.46
CA LEU A 74 -4.79 9.27 3.64
C LEU A 74 -3.58 10.13 3.30
N ARG A 75 -3.66 11.43 3.62
CA ARG A 75 -2.62 12.44 3.34
C ARG A 75 -2.24 12.51 1.87
N LEU A 76 -3.25 12.74 1.03
CA LEU A 76 -3.07 12.87 -0.41
C LEU A 76 -3.74 14.16 -0.88
N HIS A 77 -3.10 14.78 -1.85
CA HIS A 77 -3.63 15.89 -2.62
C HIS A 77 -3.87 15.46 -4.08
N PRO A 78 -4.81 16.11 -4.79
CA PRO A 78 -4.99 15.86 -6.21
C PRO A 78 -3.74 16.31 -6.99
N ASN A 79 -3.34 15.51 -7.98
CA ASN A 79 -2.35 15.91 -8.96
C ASN A 79 -3.05 16.65 -10.12
N GLU A 80 -2.98 17.98 -10.14
CA GLU A 80 -3.63 18.78 -11.19
C GLU A 80 -3.03 18.56 -12.60
N GLN A 81 -1.84 17.96 -12.69
CA GLN A 81 -1.18 17.62 -13.95
C GLN A 81 -1.55 16.24 -14.49
N TYR A 82 -2.39 15.48 -13.76
CA TYR A 82 -2.79 14.14 -14.17
C TYR A 82 -3.58 14.14 -15.48
N VAL A 83 -3.25 13.19 -16.35
CA VAL A 83 -3.98 12.93 -17.60
C VAL A 83 -4.63 11.56 -17.53
N ALA A 84 -5.89 11.44 -17.96
CA ALA A 84 -6.69 10.22 -17.81
C ALA A 84 -6.11 8.97 -18.49
N THR A 85 -5.17 9.13 -19.43
CA THR A 85 -4.45 8.03 -20.09
C THR A 85 -3.34 7.44 -19.21
N GLU A 86 -2.95 8.13 -18.14
CA GLU A 86 -1.91 7.66 -17.22
C GLU A 86 -2.47 6.66 -16.19
N PRO A 87 -1.60 5.87 -15.54
CA PRO A 87 -2.03 5.02 -14.44
C PRO A 87 -2.68 5.82 -13.29
N LEU A 88 -3.79 5.31 -12.75
CA LEU A 88 -4.62 6.01 -11.78
C LEU A 88 -3.89 6.42 -10.49
N TYR A 89 -2.83 5.71 -10.09
CA TYR A 89 -2.02 6.10 -8.94
C TYR A 89 -1.33 7.46 -9.11
N LYS A 90 -1.15 7.94 -10.35
CA LYS A 90 -0.60 9.27 -10.64
C LYS A 90 -1.60 10.41 -10.39
N LEU A 91 -2.86 10.08 -10.09
CA LEU A 91 -3.87 11.05 -9.66
C LEU A 91 -3.48 11.72 -8.33
N PHE A 92 -2.61 11.08 -7.54
CA PHE A 92 -2.31 11.53 -6.18
C PHE A 92 -0.92 12.16 -6.09
N GLN A 93 -0.85 13.31 -5.44
CA GLN A 93 0.37 13.83 -4.84
C GLN A 93 0.37 13.46 -3.36
N ARG A 94 1.51 12.99 -2.85
CA ARG A 94 1.69 12.65 -1.43
C ARG A 94 1.93 13.92 -0.61
N ASP A 95 1.37 14.00 0.60
CA ASP A 95 1.74 15.08 1.54
C ASP A 95 3.09 14.77 2.18
N ASP A 96 3.28 13.52 2.61
CA ASP A 96 4.51 13.00 3.22
C ASP A 96 4.79 11.54 2.80
N LEU A 97 5.88 10.93 3.30
CA LEU A 97 6.23 9.55 2.97
C LEU A 97 5.26 8.50 3.54
N SER A 98 4.54 8.85 4.59
CA SER A 98 3.55 7.98 5.23
C SER A 98 2.17 8.01 4.56
N SER A 99 2.00 8.83 3.52
CA SER A 99 0.83 8.84 2.63
C SER A 99 0.60 7.48 1.97
N ILE A 100 -0.67 7.14 1.75
CA ILE A 100 -1.08 5.87 1.16
C ILE A 100 -2.38 6.03 0.39
N ALA A 101 -2.48 5.38 -0.76
CA ALA A 101 -3.72 5.26 -1.53
C ALA A 101 -4.07 3.78 -1.73
N ILE A 102 -5.37 3.50 -1.88
CA ILE A 102 -5.89 2.19 -2.27
C ILE A 102 -6.83 2.41 -3.44
N ILE A 103 -6.54 1.75 -4.54
CA ILE A 103 -7.41 1.65 -5.71
C ILE A 103 -7.99 0.24 -5.68
N ASP A 104 -9.22 0.13 -5.21
CA ASP A 104 -9.95 -1.13 -5.14
C ASP A 104 -10.84 -1.27 -6.38
N THR A 105 -10.66 -2.29 -7.20
CA THR A 105 -11.57 -2.55 -8.32
C THR A 105 -12.67 -3.51 -7.84
N GLN A 106 -13.93 -3.10 -7.89
CA GLN A 106 -15.06 -3.98 -7.53
C GLN A 106 -15.00 -5.27 -8.37
N GLY A 107 -14.98 -6.42 -7.70
CA GLY A 107 -14.87 -7.73 -8.35
C GLY A 107 -13.52 -8.03 -9.03
N GLY A 108 -12.52 -7.15 -8.89
CA GLY A 108 -11.20 -7.27 -9.47
C GLY A 108 -10.08 -7.12 -8.43
N SER A 109 -8.96 -6.57 -8.89
CA SER A 109 -7.74 -6.41 -8.08
C SER A 109 -7.82 -5.30 -7.03
N ILE A 110 -6.92 -5.34 -6.06
CA ILE A 110 -6.64 -4.21 -5.15
C ILE A 110 -5.23 -3.73 -5.43
N GLU A 111 -5.05 -2.43 -5.63
CA GLU A 111 -3.75 -1.80 -5.70
C GLU A 111 -3.55 -0.88 -4.48
N VAL A 112 -2.47 -1.08 -3.74
CA VAL A 112 -2.06 -0.26 -2.61
C VAL A 112 -0.82 0.51 -3.01
N VAL A 113 -0.95 1.83 -3.06
CA VAL A 113 0.06 2.76 -3.52
C VAL A 113 0.68 3.45 -2.30
N PHE A 114 1.99 3.37 -2.17
CA PHE A 114 2.71 3.99 -1.06
C PHE A 114 4.11 4.42 -1.48
N TRP A 115 4.68 5.39 -0.77
CA TRP A 115 5.93 6.02 -1.18
C TRP A 115 7.11 5.68 -0.27
N ASP A 116 6.87 5.22 0.96
CA ASP A 116 7.94 4.77 1.84
C ASP A 116 8.24 3.27 1.71
N LYS A 117 9.53 2.93 1.67
CA LYS A 117 10.04 1.56 1.71
C LYS A 117 9.67 0.81 3.00
N ALA A 118 9.34 1.52 4.09
CA ALA A 118 8.87 0.94 5.34
C ALA A 118 7.56 0.16 5.16
N TYR A 119 6.61 0.67 4.36
CA TYR A 119 5.41 -0.06 3.99
C TYR A 119 5.74 -1.35 3.24
N TYR A 120 6.61 -1.27 2.22
CA TYR A 120 7.09 -2.43 1.47
C TYR A 120 7.67 -3.49 2.40
N ARG A 121 8.61 -3.11 3.27
CA ARG A 121 9.27 -4.03 4.21
C ARG A 121 8.26 -4.74 5.11
N ARG A 122 7.26 -4.00 5.62
CA ARG A 122 6.23 -4.55 6.48
C ARG A 122 5.32 -5.53 5.73
N PHE A 123 4.81 -5.16 4.55
CA PHE A 123 3.98 -6.06 3.75
C PHE A 123 4.76 -7.31 3.33
N ALA A 124 5.99 -7.16 2.83
CA ALA A 124 6.85 -8.28 2.43
C ALA A 124 7.17 -9.22 3.60
N GLN A 125 7.37 -8.69 4.81
CA GLN A 125 7.54 -9.52 6.01
C GLN A 125 6.25 -10.26 6.37
N GLN A 126 5.10 -9.58 6.38
CA GLN A 126 3.81 -10.20 6.67
C GLN A 126 3.48 -11.32 5.67
N LEU A 127 3.69 -11.09 4.37
CA LEU A 127 3.48 -12.09 3.31
C LEU A 127 4.37 -13.33 3.52
N ARG A 128 5.66 -13.13 3.80
CA ARG A 128 6.58 -14.25 4.10
C ARG A 128 6.17 -15.03 5.35
N ASN A 129 5.74 -14.34 6.40
CA ASN A 129 5.24 -14.99 7.63
C ASN A 129 3.97 -15.82 7.36
N MET A 130 3.17 -15.45 6.36
CA MET A 130 2.01 -16.22 5.90
C MET A 130 2.37 -17.37 4.93
N GLY A 131 3.66 -17.57 4.62
CA GLY A 131 4.14 -18.63 3.74
C GLY A 131 4.20 -18.27 2.26
N PHE A 132 4.02 -16.99 1.88
CA PHE A 132 4.29 -16.58 0.51
C PHE A 132 5.79 -16.61 0.23
N VAL A 133 6.16 -17.21 -0.89
CA VAL A 133 7.52 -17.26 -1.42
C VAL A 133 7.74 -16.07 -2.36
N LEU A 134 8.84 -15.36 -2.15
CA LEU A 134 9.27 -14.23 -2.97
C LEU A 134 10.09 -14.73 -4.16
N SER A 135 9.80 -14.19 -5.34
CA SER A 135 10.56 -14.39 -6.57
C SER A 135 10.58 -13.10 -7.41
N ASN A 136 11.54 -12.97 -8.32
CA ASN A 136 11.54 -11.88 -9.30
C ASN A 136 10.59 -12.25 -10.45
N SER A 137 9.87 -11.27 -10.99
CA SER A 137 9.12 -11.46 -12.22
C SER A 137 10.06 -11.78 -13.39
N SER A 138 9.65 -12.72 -14.25
CA SER A 138 10.37 -13.05 -15.49
C SER A 138 10.16 -12.02 -16.60
N ILE A 139 9.15 -11.15 -16.47
CA ILE A 139 8.71 -10.21 -17.53
C ILE A 139 9.14 -8.77 -17.20
N ALA A 140 9.31 -8.43 -15.93
CA ALA A 140 9.64 -7.08 -15.50
C ALA A 140 10.64 -7.10 -14.33
N THR A 141 11.76 -6.39 -14.50
CA THR A 141 12.86 -6.35 -13.50
C THR A 141 12.49 -5.62 -12.22
N ASN A 142 11.46 -4.77 -12.28
CA ASN A 142 11.02 -3.95 -11.16
C ASN A 142 9.79 -4.54 -10.43
N VAL A 143 9.43 -5.79 -10.72
CA VAL A 143 8.28 -6.47 -10.11
C VAL A 143 8.75 -7.66 -9.27
N LEU A 144 8.37 -7.64 -8.00
CA LEU A 144 8.56 -8.73 -7.06
C LEU A 144 7.26 -9.51 -6.89
N GLN A 145 7.32 -10.82 -7.09
CA GLN A 145 6.16 -11.71 -7.05
C GLN A 145 6.16 -12.52 -5.76
N PHE A 146 5.07 -12.41 -5.00
CA PHE A 146 4.79 -13.23 -3.83
C PHE A 146 3.75 -14.27 -4.22
N ARG A 147 4.10 -15.55 -4.11
CA ARG A 147 3.25 -16.69 -4.49
C ARG A 147 3.14 -17.67 -3.34
N LYS A 148 2.01 -18.35 -3.21
CA LYS A 148 1.81 -19.39 -2.22
C LYS A 148 1.04 -20.53 -2.86
N SER A 149 1.52 -21.76 -2.71
CA SER A 149 1.06 -22.92 -3.49
C SER A 149 -0.37 -23.36 -3.19
N ASP A 150 -0.89 -23.00 -2.00
CA ASP A 150 -2.22 -23.39 -1.52
C ASP A 150 -3.31 -22.32 -1.80
N THR A 151 -2.99 -21.27 -2.55
CA THR A 151 -3.96 -20.23 -2.93
C THR A 151 -3.79 -19.76 -4.37
N THR A 152 -4.90 -19.34 -4.97
CA THR A 152 -4.91 -18.70 -6.28
C THR A 152 -4.61 -17.21 -6.20
N VAL A 153 -4.59 -16.62 -4.99
CA VAL A 153 -4.33 -15.19 -4.80
C VAL A 153 -2.88 -14.88 -5.10
N LYS A 154 -2.66 -13.90 -5.98
CA LYS A 154 -1.34 -13.42 -6.39
C LYS A 154 -1.10 -12.05 -5.76
N VAL A 155 0.10 -11.86 -5.21
CA VAL A 155 0.52 -10.56 -4.70
C VAL A 155 1.79 -10.15 -5.42
N ASP A 156 1.75 -9.01 -6.10
CA ASP A 156 2.89 -8.42 -6.81
C ASP A 156 3.22 -7.07 -6.21
N ILE A 157 4.51 -6.75 -6.11
CA ILE A 157 4.97 -5.42 -5.71
C ILE A 157 5.82 -4.85 -6.84
N THR A 158 5.31 -3.80 -7.49
CA THR A 158 6.05 -3.01 -8.47
C THR A 158 6.82 -1.91 -7.74
N ILE A 159 8.10 -1.78 -8.05
CA ILE A 159 9.02 -0.81 -7.45
C ILE A 159 9.39 0.23 -8.50
N TRP A 160 9.17 1.49 -8.19
CA TRP A 160 9.66 2.63 -8.96
C TRP A 160 10.62 3.44 -8.08
N PRO A 161 11.41 4.39 -8.65
CA PRO A 161 12.37 5.18 -7.88
C PRO A 161 11.77 5.92 -6.69
N ASP A 162 10.50 6.33 -6.80
CA ASP A 162 9.82 7.19 -5.84
C ASP A 162 8.56 6.58 -5.23
N ILE A 163 8.04 5.48 -5.80
CA ILE A 163 6.74 4.89 -5.43
C ILE A 163 6.76 3.36 -5.49
N TYR A 164 5.91 2.73 -4.67
CA TYR A 164 5.70 1.30 -4.62
C TYR A 164 4.22 1.01 -4.81
N ILE A 165 3.91 -0.05 -5.54
CA ILE A 165 2.55 -0.47 -5.83
C ILE A 165 2.43 -1.94 -5.49
N LEU A 166 1.69 -2.26 -4.42
CA LEU A 166 1.33 -3.62 -4.07
C LEU A 166 -0.02 -3.94 -4.72
N LYS A 167 -0.03 -4.92 -5.62
CA LYS A 167 -1.22 -5.42 -6.30
C LYS A 167 -1.62 -6.79 -5.75
N ILE A 168 -2.89 -7.00 -5.48
CA ILE A 168 -3.47 -8.28 -5.08
C ILE A 168 -4.56 -8.67 -6.06
N GLU A 169 -4.47 -9.87 -6.61
CA GLU A 169 -5.41 -10.45 -7.58
C GLU A 169 -5.90 -11.83 -7.12
#